data_AF-A0A7W3TC58-F1
#
_entry.id   AF-A0A7W3TC58-F1
#
_cell.length_a   1.000
_cell.length_b   1.000
_cell.length_c   1.000
_cell.angle_alpha   90.00
_cell.angle_beta   90.00
_cell.angle_gamma   90.00
#
_symmetry.space_group_name_H-M   'P 1'
#
loop_
_entity.id
_entity.type
_entity.pdbx_description
1 polymer ?
#
loop_
_entity_poly.entity_id
_entity_poly.type
_entity_poly.pdbx_seq_one_letter_code
_entity_poly.pdbx_strand_id
1 'polypeptide(L)'
;PGPGGPWPAIDPGRLPGVRRGPGGPPRMVESARSVNERMPAYVTERVGALLNDHGKSVRDARILLLGVTHRADTADRTGSPADEIAHRLLEGGARLSYHDPHVPHWTPGGRRVPRADSPHEAAATADLTLLLQAHAVYDLQGLAAKSPLLLDTRGVTPAGAAHRL
;
A
#
# COMPACT_ATOMS: atom_id res chain seq x y z
N PRO A 1 -9.50 29.12 35.96
CA PRO A 1 -9.84 30.49 35.51
C PRO A 1 -9.17 30.78 34.14
N GLY A 2 -9.94 30.64 33.05
CA GLY A 2 -9.62 31.25 31.75
C GLY A 2 -9.92 32.76 31.78
N PRO A 3 -9.35 33.55 30.85
CA PRO A 3 -9.95 33.78 29.52
C PRO A 3 -8.89 33.74 28.40
N GLY A 4 -9.11 33.46 27.11
CA GLY A 4 -10.27 33.67 26.24
C GLY A 4 -9.84 34.62 25.10
N GLY A 5 -9.77 34.16 23.84
CA GLY A 5 -9.67 35.07 22.68
C GLY A 5 -9.05 34.45 21.40
N PRO A 6 -9.68 34.62 20.21
CA PRO A 6 -9.43 33.83 19.00
C PRO A 6 -8.31 34.38 18.09
N TRP A 7 -7.57 33.49 17.43
CA TRP A 7 -6.66 33.87 16.32
C TRP A 7 -7.49 34.19 15.06
N PRO A 8 -7.30 35.36 14.41
CA PRO A 8 -8.00 35.69 13.18
C PRO A 8 -7.45 34.90 11.99
N ALA A 9 -8.36 34.38 11.17
CA ALA A 9 -8.07 33.77 9.87
C ALA A 9 -7.50 34.83 8.91
N ILE A 10 -6.35 34.53 8.30
CA ILE A 10 -5.79 35.35 7.22
C ILE A 10 -6.44 34.89 5.90
N ASP A 11 -7.28 35.76 5.35
CA ASP A 11 -7.86 35.66 4.00
C ASP A 11 -6.79 36.03 2.95
N PRO A 12 -6.51 35.20 1.93
CA PRO A 12 -5.46 35.44 0.94
C PRO A 12 -5.84 36.45 -0.17
N GLY A 13 -6.96 37.16 -0.07
CA GLY A 13 -7.52 37.91 -1.19
C GLY A 13 -7.01 39.34 -1.49
N ARG A 14 -6.02 39.92 -0.80
CA ARG A 14 -5.77 41.37 -0.99
C ARG A 14 -4.35 41.89 -0.76
N LEU A 15 -3.46 41.72 -1.74
CA LEU A 15 -2.33 42.63 -1.99
C LEU A 15 -2.04 42.75 -3.50
N PRO A 16 -2.27 43.90 -4.15
CA PRO A 16 -1.81 44.15 -5.50
C PRO A 16 -0.37 44.68 -5.46
N GLY A 17 0.53 44.05 -6.22
CA GLY A 17 1.85 44.62 -6.51
C GLY A 17 3.00 44.02 -5.71
N VAL A 18 3.34 42.75 -5.99
CA VAL A 18 4.73 42.29 -5.87
C VAL A 18 5.14 41.61 -7.17
N ARG A 19 6.15 42.22 -7.79
CA ARG A 19 6.83 41.81 -9.02
C ARG A 19 7.44 40.43 -8.81
N ARG A 20 7.15 39.49 -9.72
CA ARG A 20 7.81 38.18 -9.81
C ARG A 20 9.30 38.37 -10.10
N GLY A 21 10.16 37.93 -9.18
CA GLY A 21 11.56 37.62 -9.48
C GLY A 21 11.70 36.18 -9.99
N PRO A 22 12.68 35.87 -10.86
CA PRO A 22 12.94 34.51 -11.32
C PRO A 22 13.75 33.78 -10.23
N GLY A 23 13.05 33.06 -9.36
CA GLY A 23 13.65 32.32 -8.24
C GLY A 23 12.57 32.03 -7.21
N GLY A 24 11.97 30.83 -7.30
CA GLY A 24 10.63 30.54 -6.78
C GLY A 24 10.47 30.45 -5.25
N PRO A 25 9.22 30.22 -4.78
CA PRO A 25 8.92 29.77 -3.43
C PRO A 25 8.84 28.22 -3.34
N PRO A 26 8.86 27.62 -2.14
CA PRO A 26 9.56 26.36 -1.87
C PRO A 26 8.79 25.11 -2.35
N ARG A 27 9.47 24.27 -3.14
CA ARG A 27 9.04 22.94 -3.59
C ARG A 27 9.14 21.86 -2.49
N MET A 28 8.58 22.10 -1.30
CA MET A 28 8.72 21.14 -0.19
C MET A 28 7.39 20.67 0.43
N VAL A 29 6.25 21.28 0.10
CA VAL A 29 4.94 20.89 0.65
C VAL A 29 4.05 20.13 -0.37
N GLU A 30 4.31 20.26 -1.68
CA GLU A 30 3.67 19.41 -2.70
C GLU A 30 4.26 17.99 -2.77
N SER A 31 5.47 17.80 -2.23
CA SER A 31 6.20 16.53 -2.33
C SER A 31 5.62 15.41 -1.45
N ALA A 32 4.95 15.70 -0.33
CA ALA A 32 4.45 14.66 0.55
C ALA A 32 3.11 14.05 0.08
N ARG A 33 2.22 14.88 -0.50
CA ARG A 33 0.91 14.42 -0.98
C ARG A 33 1.01 13.70 -2.33
N SER A 34 1.90 14.18 -3.20
CA SER A 34 2.17 13.57 -4.50
C SER A 34 2.87 12.21 -4.39
N VAL A 35 3.64 11.96 -3.32
CA VAL A 35 4.18 10.63 -3.03
C VAL A 35 3.06 9.67 -2.62
N ASN A 36 2.13 10.09 -1.75
CA ASN A 36 1.08 9.21 -1.24
C ASN A 36 0.09 8.74 -2.33
N GLU A 37 -0.21 9.58 -3.32
CA GLU A 37 -1.04 9.22 -4.48
C GLU A 37 -0.31 8.31 -5.49
N ARG A 38 1.02 8.36 -5.53
CA ARG A 38 1.85 7.55 -6.44
C ARG A 38 2.20 6.18 -5.87
N MET A 39 2.12 5.98 -4.56
CA MET A 39 2.50 4.71 -3.92
C MET A 39 1.72 3.51 -4.45
N PRO A 40 0.39 3.54 -4.64
CA PRO A 40 -0.33 2.40 -5.21
C PRO A 40 0.15 2.03 -6.61
N ALA A 41 0.37 3.04 -7.47
CA ALA A 41 0.89 2.83 -8.82
C ALA A 41 2.29 2.20 -8.79
N TYR A 42 3.18 2.77 -7.99
CA TYR A 42 4.55 2.29 -7.82
C TYR A 42 4.58 0.84 -7.30
N VAL A 43 3.78 0.50 -6.30
CA VAL A 43 3.69 -0.88 -5.78
C VAL A 43 3.24 -1.83 -6.89
N THR A 44 2.21 -1.46 -7.67
CA THR A 44 1.75 -2.31 -8.78
C THR A 44 2.78 -2.47 -9.90
N GLU A 45 3.54 -1.43 -10.22
CA GLU A 45 4.64 -1.49 -11.18
C GLU A 45 5.76 -2.42 -10.68
N ARG A 46 6.10 -2.35 -9.38
CA ARG A 46 7.11 -3.22 -8.77
C ARG A 46 6.66 -4.68 -8.72
N VAL A 47 5.39 -4.95 -8.45
CA VAL A 47 4.80 -6.30 -8.59
C VAL A 47 4.98 -6.82 -10.02
N GLY A 48 4.64 -6.00 -11.02
CA GLY A 48 4.79 -6.38 -12.42
C GLY A 48 6.24 -6.66 -12.82
N ALA A 49 7.17 -5.78 -12.44
CA ALA A 49 8.59 -5.96 -12.68
C ALA A 49 9.12 -7.26 -12.04
N LEU A 50 8.77 -7.52 -10.78
CA LEU A 50 9.25 -8.70 -10.06
C LEU A 50 8.73 -10.01 -10.65
N LEU A 51 7.47 -10.03 -11.09
CA LEU A 51 6.91 -11.17 -11.83
C LEU A 51 7.62 -11.38 -13.17
N ASN A 52 7.86 -10.29 -13.91
CA ASN A 52 8.53 -10.34 -15.22
C ASN A 52 9.96 -10.88 -15.11
N ASP A 53 10.71 -10.50 -14.07
CA ASP A 53 12.05 -11.03 -13.78
C ASP A 53 12.06 -12.56 -13.59
N HIS A 54 10.89 -13.14 -13.27
CA HIS A 54 10.68 -14.58 -13.11
C HIS A 54 9.88 -15.21 -14.27
N GLY A 55 9.79 -14.52 -15.41
CA GLY A 55 9.09 -15.02 -16.61
C GLY A 55 7.57 -15.11 -16.47
N LYS A 56 6.99 -14.42 -15.48
CA LYS A 56 5.54 -14.34 -15.24
C LYS A 56 5.05 -12.93 -15.55
N SER A 57 3.76 -12.78 -15.84
CA SER A 57 3.14 -11.46 -16.00
C SER A 57 2.09 -11.24 -14.90
N VAL A 58 1.65 -10.00 -14.68
CA VAL A 58 0.53 -9.71 -13.75
C VAL A 58 -0.74 -10.45 -14.17
N ARG A 59 -0.98 -10.59 -15.48
CA ARG A 59 -2.13 -11.32 -16.00
C ARG A 59 -2.05 -12.79 -15.61
N ASP A 60 -3.13 -13.29 -15.02
CA ASP A 60 -3.28 -14.65 -14.48
C ASP A 60 -2.36 -15.02 -13.30
N ALA A 61 -1.45 -14.15 -12.86
CA ALA A 61 -0.64 -14.39 -11.67
C ALA A 61 -1.51 -14.47 -10.42
N ARG A 62 -1.20 -15.45 -9.55
CA ARG A 62 -1.79 -15.61 -8.23
C ARG A 62 -1.05 -14.72 -7.24
N ILE A 63 -1.73 -13.71 -6.71
CA ILE A 63 -1.11 -12.76 -5.79
C ILE A 63 -1.82 -12.81 -4.45
N LEU A 64 -1.07 -13.10 -3.39
CA LEU A 64 -1.55 -13.02 -2.01
C LEU A 64 -1.26 -11.64 -1.43
N LEU A 65 -2.29 -10.96 -0.93
CA LEU A 65 -2.16 -9.69 -0.22
C LEU A 65 -2.20 -9.92 1.30
N LEU A 66 -1.16 -9.50 2.01
CA LEU A 66 -1.08 -9.62 3.47
C LEU A 66 -1.35 -8.28 4.16
N GLY A 67 -2.46 -8.23 4.89
CA GLY A 67 -2.91 -7.09 5.68
C GLY A 67 -3.45 -5.93 4.83
N VAL A 68 -4.75 -5.69 4.88
CA VAL A 68 -5.43 -4.70 4.01
C VAL A 68 -5.82 -3.42 4.75
N THR A 69 -5.48 -3.36 6.04
CA THR A 69 -5.82 -2.27 6.95
C THR A 69 -4.78 -1.15 6.91
N HIS A 70 -5.24 0.08 7.16
CA HIS A 70 -4.38 1.26 7.19
C HIS A 70 -3.39 1.21 8.36
N ARG A 71 -3.80 0.62 9.50
CA ARG A 71 -2.98 0.46 10.71
C ARG A 71 -2.92 -1.00 11.15
N ALA A 72 -1.73 -1.43 11.53
CA ALA A 72 -1.50 -2.75 12.11
C ALA A 72 -2.43 -3.00 13.29
N ASP A 73 -2.90 -4.24 13.37
CA ASP A 73 -3.69 -4.79 14.47
C ASP A 73 -5.04 -4.09 14.74
N THR A 74 -5.58 -3.39 13.73
CA THR A 74 -6.91 -2.76 13.78
C THR A 74 -7.74 -3.14 12.54
N ALA A 75 -9.07 -3.03 12.62
CA ALA A 75 -9.95 -3.19 11.46
C ALA A 75 -10.09 -1.91 10.60
N ASP A 76 -9.32 -0.85 10.91
CA ASP A 76 -9.43 0.44 10.26
C ASP A 76 -8.82 0.40 8.85
N ARG A 77 -9.67 0.55 7.84
CA ARG A 77 -9.29 0.59 6.43
C ARG A 77 -9.38 2.00 5.83
N THR A 78 -9.76 2.99 6.63
CA THR A 78 -9.92 4.37 6.14
C THR A 78 -8.58 4.88 5.63
N GLY A 79 -8.51 5.21 4.34
CA GLY A 79 -7.27 5.68 3.71
C GLY A 79 -6.22 4.59 3.45
N SER A 80 -6.57 3.30 3.56
CA SER A 80 -5.65 2.21 3.20
C SER A 80 -5.32 2.25 1.71
N PRO A 81 -4.04 2.16 1.30
CA PRO A 81 -3.66 2.05 -0.11
C PRO A 81 -4.00 0.67 -0.70
N ALA A 82 -4.37 -0.31 0.14
CA ALA A 82 -4.63 -1.68 -0.28
C ALA A 82 -5.78 -1.79 -1.29
N ASP A 83 -6.84 -0.99 -1.13
CA ASP A 83 -8.00 -1.00 -2.03
C ASP A 83 -7.61 -0.58 -3.46
N GLU A 84 -6.80 0.48 -3.60
CA GLU A 84 -6.32 0.97 -4.89
C GLU A 84 -5.30 0.00 -5.53
N ILE A 85 -4.39 -0.55 -4.74
CA ILE A 85 -3.42 -1.56 -5.20
C ILE A 85 -4.15 -2.79 -5.73
N ALA A 86 -5.11 -3.33 -4.97
CA ALA A 86 -5.88 -4.48 -5.41
C ALA A 86 -6.73 -4.18 -6.63
N HIS A 87 -7.35 -3.00 -6.71
CA HIS A 87 -8.11 -2.59 -7.88
C HIS A 87 -7.24 -2.61 -9.14
N ARG A 88 -6.04 -2.00 -9.10
CA ARG A 88 -5.09 -1.99 -10.22
C ARG A 88 -4.59 -3.38 -10.61
N LEU A 89 -4.30 -4.24 -9.63
CA LEU A 89 -3.88 -5.62 -9.93
C LEU A 89 -5.00 -6.45 -10.56
N LEU A 90 -6.25 -6.26 -10.10
CA LEU A 90 -7.43 -6.88 -10.71
C LEU A 90 -7.65 -6.39 -12.15
N GLU A 91 -7.48 -5.09 -12.42
CA GLU A 91 -7.52 -4.54 -13.78
C GLU A 91 -6.39 -5.11 -14.67
N GLY A 92 -5.22 -5.38 -14.08
CA GLY A 92 -4.12 -6.07 -14.74
C GLY A 92 -4.37 -7.57 -15.00
N GLY A 93 -5.51 -8.12 -14.55
CA GLY A 93 -5.89 -9.51 -14.74
C GLY A 93 -5.29 -10.48 -13.71
N ALA A 94 -4.78 -9.99 -12.59
CA ALA A 94 -4.27 -10.85 -11.51
C ALA A 94 -5.40 -11.59 -10.79
N ARG A 95 -5.07 -12.77 -10.28
CA ARG A 95 -5.93 -13.59 -9.40
C ARG A 95 -5.56 -13.30 -7.96
N LEU A 96 -6.33 -12.44 -7.30
CA LEU A 96 -6.04 -12.03 -5.94
C LEU A 96 -6.65 -12.96 -4.90
N SER A 97 -5.92 -13.18 -3.83
CA SER A 97 -6.43 -13.58 -2.51
C SER A 97 -5.85 -12.63 -1.46
N TYR A 98 -6.47 -12.56 -0.29
CA TYR A 98 -5.94 -11.75 0.81
C TYR A 98 -6.00 -12.50 2.12
N HIS A 99 -5.13 -12.13 3.06
CA HIS A 99 -5.30 -12.46 4.46
C HIS A 99 -5.17 -11.20 5.29
N ASP A 100 -6.13 -11.00 6.20
CA ASP A 100 -6.08 -10.00 7.25
C ASP A 100 -6.83 -10.57 8.48
N PRO A 101 -6.25 -10.51 9.69
CA PRO A 101 -6.88 -11.05 10.89
C PRO A 101 -8.09 -10.22 11.37
N HIS A 102 -8.21 -8.96 10.97
CA HIS A 102 -9.26 -8.03 11.40
C HIS A 102 -10.32 -7.77 10.32
N VAL A 103 -10.10 -8.24 9.10
CA VAL A 103 -11.02 -8.03 7.97
C VAL A 103 -11.52 -9.37 7.44
N PRO A 104 -12.79 -9.76 7.74
CA PRO A 104 -13.36 -11.03 7.29
C PRO A 104 -13.83 -11.00 5.83
N HIS A 105 -14.25 -9.83 5.35
CA HIS A 105 -14.75 -9.61 3.99
C HIS A 105 -14.14 -8.36 3.40
N TRP A 106 -13.70 -8.46 2.15
CA TRP A 106 -13.07 -7.34 1.46
C TRP A 106 -13.46 -7.34 -0.03
N THR A 107 -13.81 -6.15 -0.51
CA THR A 107 -14.42 -5.94 -1.83
C THR A 107 -13.82 -4.67 -2.48
N PRO A 108 -12.51 -4.65 -2.79
CA PRO A 108 -11.86 -3.49 -3.40
C PRO A 108 -12.47 -3.20 -4.78
N GLY A 109 -12.84 -1.95 -5.04
CA GLY A 109 -13.43 -1.53 -6.32
C GLY A 109 -14.69 -2.32 -6.71
N GLY A 110 -15.48 -2.78 -5.73
CA GLY A 110 -16.71 -3.55 -5.97
C GLY A 110 -16.51 -5.02 -6.33
N ARG A 111 -15.26 -5.52 -6.39
CA ARG A 111 -14.95 -6.93 -6.67
C ARG A 111 -14.56 -7.68 -5.41
N ARG A 112 -15.26 -8.77 -5.11
CA ARG A 112 -14.96 -9.60 -3.93
C ARG A 112 -13.63 -10.32 -4.13
N VAL A 113 -12.71 -10.14 -3.20
CA VAL A 113 -11.45 -10.90 -3.15
C VAL A 113 -11.59 -11.99 -2.09
N PRO A 114 -11.27 -13.26 -2.37
CA PRO A 114 -11.36 -14.34 -1.39
C PRO A 114 -10.33 -14.16 -0.27
N ARG A 115 -10.79 -14.33 0.97
CA ARG A 115 -9.91 -14.41 2.14
C ARG A 115 -9.27 -15.80 2.19
N ALA A 116 -7.96 -15.87 2.36
CA ALA A 116 -7.25 -17.10 2.68
C ALA A 116 -7.43 -17.41 4.17
N ASP A 117 -7.67 -18.68 4.50
CA ASP A 117 -7.76 -19.11 5.90
C ASP A 117 -6.38 -19.28 6.53
N SER A 118 -5.42 -19.79 5.75
CA SER A 118 -4.02 -19.94 6.13
C SER A 118 -3.14 -19.04 5.25
N PRO A 119 -2.50 -17.99 5.82
CA PRO A 119 -1.62 -17.12 5.06
C PRO A 119 -0.38 -17.89 4.56
N HIS A 120 0.08 -18.90 5.30
CA HIS A 120 1.24 -19.71 4.92
C HIS A 120 0.97 -20.64 3.74
N GLU A 121 -0.20 -21.27 3.67
CA GLU A 121 -0.57 -22.14 2.54
C GLU A 121 -0.86 -21.31 1.28
N ALA A 122 -1.52 -20.17 1.46
CA ALA A 122 -1.73 -19.23 0.37
C ALA A 122 -0.40 -18.67 -0.16
N ALA A 123 0.55 -18.36 0.73
CA ALA A 123 1.88 -17.88 0.34
C ALA A 123 2.64 -18.92 -0.50
N ALA A 124 2.56 -20.20 -0.14
CA ALA A 124 3.21 -21.30 -0.84
C ALA A 124 2.66 -21.55 -2.26
N THR A 125 1.40 -21.17 -2.51
CA THR A 125 0.71 -21.41 -3.79
C THR A 125 0.58 -20.17 -4.66
N ALA A 126 0.92 -18.99 -4.11
CA ALA A 126 0.96 -17.72 -4.83
C ALA A 126 2.22 -17.61 -5.68
N ASP A 127 2.10 -16.91 -6.81
CA ASP A 127 3.25 -16.51 -7.62
C ASP A 127 4.00 -15.36 -6.95
N LEU A 128 3.28 -14.49 -6.24
CA LEU A 128 3.84 -13.39 -5.46
C LEU A 128 3.00 -13.14 -4.20
N THR A 129 3.68 -12.94 -3.07
CA THR A 129 3.10 -12.47 -1.82
C THR A 129 3.46 -11.00 -1.63
N LEU A 130 2.48 -10.15 -1.34
CA LEU A 130 2.66 -8.71 -1.13
C LEU A 130 2.31 -8.36 0.32
N LEU A 131 3.31 -7.92 1.09
CA LEU A 131 3.11 -7.42 2.45
C LEU A 131 2.73 -5.95 2.40
N LEU A 132 1.45 -5.67 2.67
CA LEU A 132 0.87 -4.33 2.71
C LEU A 132 0.74 -3.81 4.14
N GLN A 133 0.39 -4.69 5.09
CA GLN A 133 0.40 -4.38 6.52
C GLN A 133 0.98 -5.53 7.33
N ALA A 134 1.90 -5.21 8.23
CA ALA A 134 2.57 -6.18 9.09
C ALA A 134 1.84 -6.30 10.44
N HIS A 135 0.83 -7.16 10.47
CA HIS A 135 0.15 -7.52 11.71
C HIS A 135 1.06 -8.34 12.61
N ALA A 136 0.91 -8.18 13.93
CA ALA A 136 1.73 -8.89 14.91
C ALA A 136 1.59 -10.42 14.82
N VAL A 137 0.47 -10.92 14.28
CA VAL A 137 0.20 -12.35 14.08
C VAL A 137 1.06 -12.98 12.98
N TYR A 138 1.68 -12.18 12.10
CA TYR A 138 2.44 -12.71 10.98
C TYR A 138 3.84 -13.15 11.39
N ASP A 139 4.10 -14.46 11.28
CA ASP A 139 5.46 -14.98 11.19
C ASP A 139 6.04 -14.65 9.80
N LEU A 140 6.63 -13.46 9.70
CA LEU A 140 7.20 -12.96 8.45
C LEU A 140 8.36 -13.82 7.95
N GLN A 141 9.11 -14.47 8.83
CA GLN A 141 10.19 -15.37 8.44
C GLN A 141 9.63 -16.65 7.80
N GLY A 142 8.64 -17.27 8.44
CA GLY A 142 7.98 -18.45 7.89
C GLY A 142 7.18 -18.15 6.63
N LEU A 143 6.61 -16.95 6.48
CA LEU A 143 5.97 -16.50 5.25
C LEU A 143 7.00 -16.32 4.13
N ALA A 144 8.09 -15.59 4.39
CA ALA A 144 9.17 -15.40 3.42
C ALA A 144 9.76 -16.73 2.93
N ALA A 145 9.96 -17.71 3.83
CA ALA A 145 10.49 -19.02 3.48
C ALA A 145 9.55 -19.86 2.60
N LYS A 146 8.23 -19.60 2.64
CA LYS A 146 7.23 -20.33 1.85
C LYS A 146 6.85 -19.62 0.55
N SER A 147 6.92 -18.30 0.53
CA SER A 147 6.61 -17.49 -0.65
C SER A 147 7.67 -17.70 -1.74
N PRO A 148 7.28 -18.06 -2.98
CA PRO A 148 8.21 -18.04 -4.11
C PRO A 148 8.80 -16.64 -4.35
N LEU A 149 7.94 -15.62 -4.21
CA LEU A 149 8.32 -14.20 -4.23
C LEU A 149 7.59 -13.49 -3.10
N LEU A 150 8.32 -12.71 -2.30
CA LEU A 150 7.76 -11.83 -1.28
C LEU A 150 8.21 -10.39 -1.56
N LEU A 151 7.24 -9.50 -1.76
CA LEU A 151 7.45 -8.05 -1.85
C LEU A 151 7.01 -7.40 -0.54
N ASP A 152 7.96 -6.79 0.16
CA ASP A 152 7.78 -6.10 1.42
C ASP A 152 7.72 -4.58 1.21
N THR A 153 6.52 -4.01 1.35
CA THR A 153 6.29 -2.56 1.24
C THR A 153 6.52 -1.81 2.56
N ARG A 154 6.80 -2.53 3.66
CA ARG A 154 6.95 -2.01 5.02
C ARG A 154 8.41 -2.04 5.48
N GLY A 155 9.26 -2.85 4.86
CA GLY A 155 10.69 -2.98 5.16
C GLY A 155 10.98 -3.72 6.47
N VAL A 156 10.05 -4.54 6.95
CA VAL A 156 10.07 -5.18 8.29
C VAL A 156 10.42 -6.66 8.26
N THR A 157 10.48 -7.28 7.10
CA THR A 157 10.95 -8.67 6.94
C THR A 157 12.42 -8.81 7.36
N PRO A 158 12.92 -10.02 7.66
CA PRO A 158 14.35 -10.25 7.90
C PRO A 158 15.22 -9.90 6.67
N ALA A 159 16.49 -9.56 6.89
CA ALA A 159 17.42 -9.20 5.80
C ALA A 159 17.61 -10.37 4.83
N GLY A 160 17.51 -10.10 3.52
CA GLY A 160 17.62 -11.11 2.47
C GLY A 160 16.41 -12.04 2.31
N ALA A 161 15.36 -11.88 3.12
CA ALA A 161 14.18 -12.74 3.08
C ALA A 161 13.09 -12.28 2.08
N ALA A 162 13.18 -11.04 1.58
CA ALA A 162 12.17 -10.46 0.70
C ALA A 162 12.76 -9.38 -0.22
N HIS A 163 12.09 -9.12 -1.34
CA HIS A 163 12.29 -7.91 -2.10
C HIS A 163 11.68 -6.74 -1.32
N ARG A 164 12.44 -5.69 -1.08
CA ARG A 164 11.96 -4.50 -0.37
C ARG A 164 11.78 -3.32 -1.31
N LEU A 165 10.87 -2.43 -0.96
CA LEU A 165 10.76 -1.10 -1.56
C LEU A 165 11.66 -0.08 -0.86
#